data_AF-A0A2J8U5B9-F1
#
_entry.id   AF-A0A2J8U5B9-F1
#
_cell.length_a   1.000
_cell.length_b   1.000
_cell.length_c   1.000
_cell.angle_alpha   90.00
_cell.angle_beta   90.00
_cell.angle_gamma   90.00
#
_symmetry.space_group_name_H-M   'P 1'
#
loop_
_entity.id
_entity.type
_entity.pdbx_description
1 polymer ?
#
loop_
_entity_poly.entity_id
_entity_poly.type
_entity_poly.pdbx_seq_one_letter_code
_entity_poly.pdbx_strand_id
1 'polypeptide(L)'
;VISIKNYHPKIRIITQMLQYHNKAHLLNIPSWNWKEGDDAICLAELKLGFIAQSCLAQGLSTMLANLFSMRSFIKIEEDTWQKYYLEGVSNEMYTEYLSSAFVGLSFPTVCELCFVKLKLLMIAIEYKSANRESRILINPGNHLKIQEGTLGFFIASDAKEVKRAFFYCKACHDDITDPKRIKKCGCKRRQWPVVRILILTASTTRQ
;
A
#
# COMPACT_ATOMS: atom_id res chain seq x y z
N VAL A 1 -20.65 12.58 11.93
CA VAL A 1 -19.93 11.49 12.65
C VAL A 1 -20.67 11.07 13.91
N ILE A 2 -20.90 11.97 14.88
CA ILE A 2 -21.55 11.65 16.17
C ILE A 2 -22.92 10.98 15.97
N SER A 3 -23.81 11.57 15.18
CA SER A 3 -25.15 11.01 14.90
C SER A 3 -25.09 9.58 14.36
N ILE A 4 -24.20 9.32 13.39
CA ILE A 4 -24.03 8.02 12.75
C ILE A 4 -23.49 6.99 13.76
N LYS A 5 -22.46 7.34 14.54
CA LYS A 5 -21.88 6.45 15.56
C LYS A 5 -22.83 6.18 16.73
N ASN A 6 -23.74 7.09 17.03
CA ASN A 6 -24.80 6.87 18.02
C ASN A 6 -25.84 5.87 17.53
N TYR A 7 -26.18 5.90 16.22
CA TYR A 7 -27.13 4.95 15.64
C TYR A 7 -26.52 3.56 15.42
N HIS A 8 -25.31 3.50 14.85
CA HIS A 8 -24.60 2.25 14.60
C HIS A 8 -23.10 2.39 14.92
N PRO A 9 -22.64 1.98 16.12
CA PRO A 9 -21.28 2.29 16.59
C PRO A 9 -20.17 1.54 15.84
N LYS A 10 -20.47 0.34 15.32
CA LYS A 10 -19.50 -0.54 14.63
C LYS A 10 -19.29 -0.19 13.14
N ILE A 11 -19.92 0.87 12.64
CA ILE A 11 -19.76 1.28 11.24
C ILE A 11 -18.40 1.94 11.02
N ARG A 12 -17.73 1.62 9.91
CA ARG A 12 -16.52 2.33 9.46
C ARG A 12 -16.91 3.71 8.93
N ILE A 13 -16.27 4.76 9.44
CA ILE A 13 -16.47 6.14 8.96
C ILE A 13 -15.14 6.70 8.44
N ILE A 14 -15.15 7.18 7.19
CA ILE A 14 -14.07 7.99 6.62
C ILE A 14 -14.59 9.42 6.49
N THR A 15 -13.90 10.39 7.06
CA THR A 15 -14.33 11.80 7.03
C THR A 15 -13.20 12.74 6.65
N GLN A 16 -13.56 13.87 6.05
CA GLN A 16 -12.63 14.91 5.62
C GLN A 16 -12.66 16.08 6.59
N MET A 17 -11.49 16.51 7.04
CA MET A 17 -11.31 17.61 7.99
C MET A 17 -10.51 18.74 7.32
N LEU A 18 -10.89 19.99 7.58
CA LEU A 18 -10.17 21.15 7.02
C LEU A 18 -8.95 21.53 7.87
N GLN A 19 -9.09 21.51 9.20
CA GLN A 19 -8.05 21.94 10.14
C GLN A 19 -7.60 20.78 11.01
N TYR A 20 -6.30 20.73 11.34
CA TYR A 20 -5.68 19.63 12.08
C TYR A 20 -6.19 19.54 13.52
N HIS A 21 -6.33 20.67 14.22
CA HIS A 21 -6.76 20.67 15.63
C HIS A 21 -8.17 20.07 15.83
N ASN A 22 -9.05 20.17 14.82
CA ASN A 22 -10.38 19.59 14.89
C ASN A 22 -10.38 18.05 14.87
N LYS A 23 -9.29 17.42 14.40
CA LYS A 23 -9.13 15.96 14.40
C LYS A 23 -9.15 15.38 15.82
N ALA A 24 -8.67 16.14 16.81
CA ALA A 24 -8.67 15.72 18.21
C ALA A 24 -10.08 15.47 18.76
N HIS A 25 -11.10 16.21 18.29
CA HIS A 25 -12.48 16.01 18.72
C HIS A 25 -13.05 14.64 18.33
N LEU A 26 -12.56 14.02 17.25
CA LEU A 26 -12.98 12.68 16.84
C LEU A 26 -12.48 11.60 17.80
N LEU A 27 -11.28 11.78 18.36
CA LEU A 27 -10.70 10.85 19.33
C LEU A 27 -11.45 10.85 20.67
N ASN A 28 -12.21 11.91 20.96
CA ASN A 28 -13.05 11.99 22.14
C ASN A 28 -14.39 11.25 21.98
N ILE A 29 -14.75 10.81 20.78
CA ILE A 29 -15.97 10.03 20.55
C ILE A 29 -15.68 8.58 20.97
N PRO A 30 -16.40 7.99 21.95
CA PRO A 30 -16.07 6.67 22.50
C PRO A 30 -16.19 5.54 21.47
N SER A 31 -17.10 5.69 20.50
CA SER A 31 -17.32 4.72 19.42
C SER A 31 -16.39 4.93 18.21
N TRP A 32 -15.45 5.88 18.27
CA TRP A 32 -14.46 6.10 17.20
C TRP A 32 -13.27 5.16 17.40
N ASN A 33 -13.03 4.28 16.43
CA ASN A 33 -12.00 3.25 16.53
C ASN A 33 -11.15 3.19 15.26
N TRP A 34 -9.97 3.82 15.32
CA TRP A 34 -9.00 3.81 14.22
C TRP A 34 -8.49 2.39 13.87
N LYS A 35 -8.55 1.43 14.81
CA LYS A 35 -8.19 0.02 14.54
C LYS A 35 -9.23 -0.71 13.70
N GLU A 36 -10.48 -0.24 13.70
CA GLU A 36 -11.56 -0.77 12.86
C GLU A 36 -11.70 0.00 11.53
N GLY A 37 -10.76 0.92 11.25
CA GLY A 37 -10.67 1.66 9.99
C GLY A 37 -11.43 2.98 9.97
N ASP A 38 -11.81 3.53 11.13
CA ASP A 38 -12.29 4.92 11.19
C ASP A 38 -11.14 5.89 10.88
N ASP A 39 -11.23 6.56 9.73
CA ASP A 39 -10.16 7.39 9.19
C ASP A 39 -10.60 8.85 9.08
N ALA A 40 -9.75 9.77 9.55
CA ALA A 40 -9.96 11.21 9.44
C ALA A 40 -8.87 11.83 8.56
N ILE A 41 -9.24 12.21 7.35
CA ILE A 41 -8.35 12.77 6.33
C ILE A 41 -8.32 14.29 6.51
N CYS A 42 -7.22 14.82 7.06
CA CYS A 42 -7.05 16.26 7.21
C CYS A 42 -6.41 16.85 5.94
N LEU A 43 -7.14 17.73 5.24
CA LEU A 43 -6.64 18.35 4.01
C LEU A 43 -5.45 19.28 4.26
N ALA A 44 -5.49 20.09 5.32
CA ALA A 44 -4.38 20.98 5.64
C ALA A 44 -3.11 20.19 5.99
N GLU A 45 -3.24 19.10 6.75
CA GLU A 45 -2.14 18.19 7.12
C GLU A 45 -1.49 17.59 5.86
N LEU A 46 -2.30 16.99 4.97
CA LEU A 46 -1.79 16.37 3.74
C LEU A 46 -1.22 17.39 2.76
N LYS A 47 -1.90 18.52 2.54
CA LYS A 47 -1.46 19.57 1.61
C LYS A 47 -0.10 20.14 2.03
N LEU A 48 0.01 20.58 3.29
CA LEU A 48 1.25 21.16 3.80
C LEU A 48 2.35 20.10 3.92
N GLY A 49 2.01 18.86 4.29
CA GLY A 49 2.94 17.74 4.31
C GLY A 49 3.53 17.45 2.93
N PHE A 50 2.71 17.42 1.87
CA PHE A 50 3.20 17.21 0.50
C PHE A 50 4.09 18.35 0.02
N ILE A 51 3.74 19.61 0.33
CA ILE A 51 4.60 20.77 -0.01
C ILE A 51 5.93 20.67 0.75
N ALA A 52 5.90 20.37 2.05
CA ALA A 52 7.11 20.25 2.86
C ALA A 52 8.04 19.13 2.36
N GLN A 53 7.49 17.98 1.96
CA GLN A 53 8.30 16.90 1.38
C GLN A 53 8.86 17.29 -0.01
N SER A 54 8.11 18.05 -0.81
CA SER A 54 8.62 18.60 -2.07
C SER A 54 9.74 19.64 -1.89
N CYS A 55 9.85 20.28 -0.72
CA CYS A 55 11.00 21.12 -0.39
C CYS A 55 12.28 20.30 -0.18
N LEU A 56 12.17 19.03 0.23
CA LEU A 56 13.33 18.12 0.36
C LEU A 56 13.69 17.46 -0.97
N ALA A 57 12.68 17.07 -1.75
CA ALA A 57 12.84 16.46 -3.06
C ALA A 57 11.79 17.01 -4.05
N GLN A 58 12.23 17.88 -4.97
CA GLN A 58 11.36 18.52 -5.94
C GLN A 58 10.60 17.50 -6.79
N GLY A 59 9.27 17.69 -6.92
CA GLY A 59 8.40 16.82 -7.71
C GLY A 59 7.77 15.64 -6.94
N LEU A 60 8.19 15.40 -5.68
CA LEU A 60 7.69 14.31 -4.86
C LEU A 60 6.17 14.37 -4.64
N SER A 61 5.60 15.56 -4.41
CA SER A 61 4.15 15.75 -4.28
C SER A 61 3.37 15.28 -5.50
N THR A 62 3.89 15.52 -6.71
CA THR A 62 3.24 15.10 -7.96
C THR A 62 3.30 13.58 -8.12
N MET A 63 4.44 12.98 -7.79
CA MET A 63 4.61 11.52 -7.79
C MET A 63 3.61 10.86 -6.83
N LEU A 64 3.55 11.32 -5.57
CA LEU A 64 2.61 10.79 -4.58
C LEU A 64 1.15 11.00 -4.99
N ALA A 65 0.79 12.18 -5.51
CA ALA A 65 -0.57 12.45 -5.97
C ALA A 65 -1.02 11.52 -7.11
N ASN A 66 -0.11 11.15 -8.01
CA ASN A 66 -0.38 10.19 -9.07
C ASN A 66 -0.61 8.77 -8.51
N LEU A 67 0.16 8.32 -7.52
CA LEU A 67 0.01 6.98 -6.91
C LEU A 67 -1.35 6.74 -6.23
N PHE A 68 -2.02 7.81 -5.77
CA PHE A 68 -3.35 7.74 -5.15
C PHE A 68 -4.49 7.95 -6.15
N SER A 69 -4.19 8.40 -7.37
CA SER A 69 -5.18 8.73 -8.37
C SER A 69 -5.29 7.59 -9.38
N MET A 70 -6.46 6.92 -9.45
CA MET A 70 -6.74 6.02 -10.56
C MET A 70 -6.77 6.82 -11.86
N ARG A 71 -5.79 6.56 -12.75
CA ARG A 71 -5.67 7.23 -14.04
C ARG A 71 -5.57 6.18 -15.15
N SER A 72 -6.28 6.41 -16.24
CA SER A 72 -6.20 5.53 -17.40
C SER A 72 -4.88 5.75 -18.13
N PHE A 73 -4.21 4.67 -18.51
CA PHE A 73 -3.03 4.74 -19.36
C PHE A 73 -3.42 5.21 -20.77
N ILE A 74 -2.76 6.26 -21.25
CA ILE A 74 -2.93 6.78 -22.61
C ILE A 74 -1.62 6.48 -23.35
N LYS A 75 -1.72 5.73 -24.46
CA LYS A 75 -0.57 5.41 -25.28
C LYS A 75 -0.24 6.60 -26.18
N ILE A 76 0.96 7.15 -26.03
CA ILE A 76 1.53 8.16 -26.92
C ILE A 76 2.61 7.47 -27.75
N GLU A 77 2.49 7.53 -29.08
CA GLU A 77 3.45 6.90 -29.99
C GLU A 77 4.68 7.77 -30.21
N GLU A 78 4.49 9.09 -30.21
CA GLU A 78 5.56 10.08 -30.34
C GLU A 78 6.52 10.04 -29.15
N ASP A 79 7.81 10.21 -29.44
CA ASP A 79 8.86 10.22 -28.42
C ASP A 79 8.94 11.57 -27.70
N THR A 80 7.97 11.82 -26.81
CA THR A 80 7.85 13.06 -26.05
C THR A 80 8.00 12.79 -24.55
N TRP A 81 8.28 13.83 -23.77
CA TRP A 81 8.32 13.75 -22.30
C TRP A 81 7.02 13.20 -21.70
N GLN A 82 5.88 13.42 -22.37
CA GLN A 82 4.57 12.96 -21.93
C GLN A 82 4.46 11.44 -21.93
N LYS A 83 5.06 10.78 -22.94
CA LYS A 83 5.10 9.32 -23.04
C LYS A 83 5.72 8.70 -21.78
N TYR A 84 6.91 9.17 -21.39
CA TYR A 84 7.62 8.70 -20.20
C TYR A 84 6.90 9.07 -18.89
N TYR A 85 6.29 10.25 -18.83
CA TYR A 85 5.49 10.65 -17.67
C TYR A 85 4.27 9.74 -17.47
N LEU A 86 3.55 9.40 -18.55
CA LEU A 86 2.34 8.58 -18.50
C LEU A 86 2.61 7.12 -18.13
N GLU A 87 3.80 6.60 -18.43
CA GLU A 87 4.23 5.29 -17.91
C GLU A 87 4.25 5.29 -16.37
N GLY A 88 4.78 6.34 -15.76
CA GLY A 88 4.78 6.52 -14.30
C GLY A 88 3.38 6.69 -13.70
N VAL A 89 2.50 7.41 -14.39
CA VAL A 89 1.11 7.69 -13.98
C VAL A 89 0.28 6.41 -13.84
N SER A 90 0.60 5.35 -14.59
CA SER A 90 -0.13 4.09 -14.53
C SER A 90 0.13 3.27 -13.26
N ASN A 91 1.06 3.69 -12.41
CA ASN A 91 1.39 2.98 -11.17
C ASN A 91 0.53 3.46 -10.00
N GLU A 92 0.18 2.53 -9.14
CA GLU A 92 -0.64 2.74 -7.95
C GLU A 92 -0.01 2.08 -6.74
N MET A 93 -0.41 2.53 -5.55
CA MET A 93 0.02 1.90 -4.30
C MET A 93 -0.91 0.75 -3.91
N TYR A 94 -0.32 -0.39 -3.61
CA TYR A 94 -1.02 -1.61 -3.24
C TYR A 94 -0.49 -2.19 -1.93
N THR A 95 -1.34 -2.98 -1.27
CA THR A 95 -0.97 -3.73 -0.07
C THR A 95 -1.21 -5.22 -0.29
N GLU A 96 -0.26 -6.05 0.13
CA GLU A 96 -0.38 -7.51 -0.01
C GLU A 96 0.46 -8.23 1.04
N TYR A 97 -0.02 -9.38 1.51
CA TYR A 97 0.75 -10.22 2.42
C TYR A 97 1.94 -10.87 1.71
N LEU A 98 3.07 -10.90 2.39
CA LEU A 98 4.27 -11.57 1.91
C LEU A 98 4.13 -13.09 2.02
N SER A 99 4.70 -13.82 1.06
CA SER A 99 4.80 -15.27 1.14
C SER A 99 5.68 -15.71 2.31
N SER A 100 5.35 -16.86 2.90
CA SER A 100 6.20 -17.59 3.85
C SER A 100 7.65 -17.82 3.35
N ALA A 101 7.88 -17.81 2.03
CA ALA A 101 9.22 -17.92 1.45
C ALA A 101 10.15 -16.75 1.80
N PHE A 102 9.59 -15.62 2.24
CA PHE A 102 10.36 -14.43 2.63
C PHE A 102 10.64 -14.35 4.12
N VAL A 103 10.07 -15.23 4.93
CA VAL A 103 10.24 -15.20 6.39
C VAL A 103 11.69 -15.44 6.80
N GLY A 104 12.18 -14.63 7.72
CA GLY A 104 13.57 -14.67 8.19
C GLY A 104 14.57 -13.93 7.28
N LEU A 105 14.17 -13.50 6.08
CA LEU A 105 15.00 -12.65 5.23
C LEU A 105 14.95 -11.20 5.69
N SER A 106 16.02 -10.44 5.40
CA SER A 106 16.06 -8.99 5.64
C SER A 106 15.24 -8.23 4.61
N PHE A 107 14.70 -7.07 5.00
CA PHE A 107 13.89 -6.24 4.11
C PHE A 107 14.59 -5.91 2.77
N PRO A 108 15.86 -5.45 2.72
CA PRO A 108 16.51 -5.16 1.45
C PRO A 108 16.67 -6.38 0.52
N THR A 109 16.93 -7.57 1.09
CA THR A 109 16.99 -8.82 0.33
C THR A 109 15.64 -9.17 -0.30
N VAL A 110 14.55 -8.93 0.42
CA VAL A 110 13.19 -9.15 -0.10
C VAL A 110 12.84 -8.09 -1.15
N CYS A 111 13.23 -6.82 -0.95
CA CYS A 111 13.08 -5.78 -1.97
C CYS A 111 13.78 -6.15 -3.27
N GLU A 112 15.01 -6.65 -3.20
CA GLU A 112 15.77 -7.09 -4.37
C GLU A 112 15.05 -8.22 -5.11
N LEU A 113 14.60 -9.26 -4.40
CA LEU A 113 13.84 -10.36 -5.00
C LEU A 113 12.53 -9.88 -5.63
N CYS A 114 11.79 -9.01 -4.95
CA CYS A 114 10.55 -8.41 -5.46
C CYS A 114 10.81 -7.59 -6.73
N PHE A 115 11.86 -6.76 -6.74
CA PHE A 115 12.15 -5.90 -7.87
C PHE A 115 12.70 -6.68 -9.07
N VAL A 116 13.68 -7.55 -8.84
CA VAL A 116 14.38 -8.29 -9.91
C VAL A 116 13.49 -9.39 -10.49
N LYS A 117 12.93 -10.27 -9.62
CA LYS A 117 12.14 -11.44 -10.06
C LYS A 117 10.67 -11.12 -10.24
N LEU A 118 10.05 -10.38 -9.31
CA LEU A 118 8.60 -10.15 -9.35
C LEU A 118 8.19 -8.88 -10.11
N LYS A 119 9.15 -8.00 -10.45
CA LYS A 119 8.88 -6.67 -11.03
C LYS A 119 7.94 -5.82 -10.17
N LEU A 120 8.11 -5.89 -8.85
CA LEU A 120 7.33 -5.14 -7.87
C LEU A 120 8.25 -4.25 -7.04
N LEU A 121 7.91 -2.98 -6.89
CA LEU A 121 8.65 -2.06 -6.04
C LEU A 121 8.06 -2.05 -4.63
N MET A 122 8.70 -2.72 -3.68
CA MET A 122 8.30 -2.70 -2.26
C MET A 122 8.89 -1.47 -1.55
N ILE A 123 8.07 -0.70 -0.85
CA ILE A 123 8.49 0.57 -0.20
C ILE A 123 8.41 0.53 1.33
N ALA A 124 7.52 -0.30 1.88
CA ALA A 124 7.29 -0.38 3.31
C ALA A 124 6.72 -1.74 3.72
N ILE A 125 6.74 -2.02 5.02
CA ILE A 125 6.09 -3.18 5.63
C ILE A 125 5.32 -2.79 6.90
N GLU A 126 4.31 -3.58 7.22
CA GLU A 126 3.64 -3.58 8.51
C GLU A 126 4.44 -4.41 9.53
N TYR A 127 4.96 -3.75 10.57
CA TYR A 127 5.63 -4.40 11.69
C TYR A 127 4.73 -4.44 12.91
N LYS A 128 4.47 -5.65 13.42
CA LYS A 128 3.67 -5.88 14.63
C LYS A 128 4.60 -6.13 15.81
N SER A 129 4.61 -5.19 16.75
CA SER A 129 5.36 -5.34 17.99
C SER A 129 4.65 -6.30 18.96
N ALA A 130 5.38 -6.83 19.95
CA ALA A 130 4.84 -7.69 21.01
C ALA A 130 3.64 -7.06 21.74
N ASN A 131 3.61 -5.72 21.82
CA ASN A 131 2.53 -4.96 22.44
C ASN A 131 1.26 -4.84 21.57
N ARG A 132 1.16 -5.60 20.47
CA ARG A 132 0.06 -5.55 19.48
C ARG A 132 -0.14 -4.18 18.81
N GLU A 133 0.84 -3.29 18.91
CA GLU A 133 0.89 -2.09 18.09
C GLU A 133 1.45 -2.47 16.72
N SER A 134 0.68 -2.11 15.69
CA SER A 134 1.11 -2.21 14.30
C SER A 134 1.68 -0.85 13.86
N ARG A 135 2.88 -0.87 13.26
CA ARG A 135 3.54 0.32 12.71
C ARG A 135 3.93 0.06 11.28
N ILE A 136 3.78 1.07 10.43
CA ILE A 136 4.30 1.03 9.06
C ILE A 136 5.75 1.52 9.10
N LEU A 137 6.67 0.67 8.66
CA LEU A 137 8.08 1.01 8.54
C LEU A 137 8.42 1.21 7.07
N ILE A 138 8.82 2.43 6.72
CA ILE A 138 9.26 2.79 5.37
C ILE A 138 10.76 2.44 5.26
N ASN A 139 11.11 1.61 4.28
CA ASN A 139 12.48 1.18 3.99
C ASN A 139 13.33 0.78 5.23
N PRO A 140 12.91 -0.20 6.04
CA PRO A 140 13.71 -0.64 7.19
C PRO A 140 15.02 -1.31 6.77
N GLY A 141 16.03 -1.24 7.65
CA GLY A 141 17.36 -1.80 7.39
C GLY A 141 17.47 -3.33 7.55
N ASN A 142 18.68 -3.86 7.37
CA ASN A 142 18.98 -5.30 7.40
C ASN A 142 18.72 -6.01 8.73
N HIS A 143 18.69 -5.25 9.83
CA HIS A 143 18.44 -5.77 11.17
C HIS A 143 17.02 -6.31 11.34
N LEU A 144 16.07 -5.79 10.56
CA LEU A 144 14.69 -6.25 10.59
C LEU A 144 14.53 -7.47 9.68
N LYS A 145 13.98 -8.54 10.25
CA LYS A 145 13.61 -9.75 9.51
C LYS A 145 12.11 -9.79 9.27
N ILE A 146 11.72 -10.21 8.06
CA ILE A 146 10.32 -10.40 7.71
C ILE A 146 9.73 -11.52 8.56
N GLN A 147 8.57 -11.25 9.13
CA GLN A 147 7.81 -12.19 9.95
C GLN A 147 6.70 -12.83 9.11
N GLU A 148 6.21 -13.98 9.58
CA GLU A 148 5.04 -14.60 8.96
C GLU A 148 3.83 -13.66 9.10
N GLY A 149 3.08 -13.49 8.01
CA GLY A 149 1.91 -12.60 8.00
C GLY A 149 2.25 -11.10 7.96
N THR A 150 3.47 -10.71 7.62
CA THR A 150 3.83 -9.31 7.33
C THR A 150 3.10 -8.81 6.08
N LEU A 151 2.46 -7.64 6.19
CA LEU A 151 1.87 -6.92 5.07
C LEU A 151 2.93 -6.03 4.42
N GLY A 152 3.12 -6.14 3.11
CA GLY A 152 4.00 -5.28 2.32
C GLY A 152 3.22 -4.20 1.57
N PHE A 153 3.86 -3.04 1.38
CA PHE A 153 3.37 -1.92 0.58
C PHE A 153 4.17 -1.86 -0.71
N PHE A 154 3.47 -1.87 -1.84
CA PHE A 154 4.06 -1.99 -3.17
C PHE A 154 3.59 -0.86 -4.08
N ILE A 155 4.44 -0.47 -5.03
CA ILE A 155 4.08 0.31 -6.20
C ILE A 155 4.10 -0.64 -7.40
N ALA A 156 2.97 -0.73 -8.11
CA ALA A 156 2.81 -1.57 -9.29
C ALA A 156 1.72 -1.01 -10.21
N SER A 157 1.62 -1.51 -11.43
CA SER A 157 0.62 -1.07 -12.42
C SER A 157 -0.72 -1.79 -12.34
N ASP A 158 -0.80 -2.95 -11.67
CA ASP A 158 -2.05 -3.73 -11.52
C ASP A 158 -2.05 -4.52 -10.20
N ALA A 159 -3.18 -4.51 -9.50
CA ALA A 159 -3.43 -5.33 -8.31
C ALA A 159 -3.12 -6.82 -8.50
N LYS A 160 -3.35 -7.37 -9.72
CA LYS A 160 -3.05 -8.78 -10.05
C LYS A 160 -1.56 -9.09 -9.99
N GLU A 161 -0.72 -8.11 -10.31
CA GLU A 161 0.74 -8.27 -10.29
C GLU A 161 1.27 -8.40 -8.86
N VAL A 162 0.67 -7.67 -7.93
CA VAL A 162 1.08 -7.67 -6.52
C VAL A 162 0.78 -9.01 -5.84
N LYS A 163 -0.25 -9.74 -6.30
CA LYS A 163 -0.55 -11.11 -5.83
C LYS A 163 0.62 -12.09 -6.00
N ARG A 164 1.56 -11.81 -6.91
CA ARG A 164 2.79 -12.62 -7.07
C ARG A 164 3.64 -12.62 -5.81
N ALA A 165 3.66 -11.54 -5.03
CA ALA A 165 4.37 -11.46 -3.75
C ALA A 165 3.82 -12.46 -2.71
N PHE A 166 2.51 -12.64 -2.67
CA PHE A 166 1.87 -13.66 -1.84
C PHE A 166 2.07 -15.07 -2.43
N PHE A 167 2.06 -15.19 -3.76
CA PHE A 167 2.17 -16.48 -4.43
C PHE A 167 3.59 -17.01 -4.61
N TYR A 168 4.62 -16.22 -4.35
CA TYR A 168 6.00 -16.65 -4.52
C TYR A 168 6.35 -17.89 -3.67
N CYS A 169 7.09 -18.82 -4.24
CA CYS A 169 7.54 -20.04 -3.57
C CYS A 169 8.89 -20.41 -4.16
N LYS A 170 9.93 -20.50 -3.32
CA LYS A 170 11.28 -20.77 -3.80
C LYS A 170 11.34 -22.10 -4.57
N ALA A 171 10.78 -23.18 -4.02
CA ALA A 171 10.82 -24.50 -4.68
C ALA A 171 10.09 -24.56 -6.04
N CYS A 172 9.09 -23.72 -6.29
CA CYS A 172 8.32 -23.75 -7.54
C CYS A 172 8.72 -22.67 -8.54
N HIS A 173 9.24 -21.53 -8.06
CA HIS A 173 9.35 -20.30 -8.83
C HIS A 173 10.77 -19.73 -8.86
N ASP A 174 11.80 -20.44 -8.38
CA ASP A 174 13.16 -19.90 -8.40
C ASP A 174 13.66 -19.69 -9.83
N ASP A 175 13.44 -20.66 -10.72
CA ASP A 175 13.96 -20.65 -12.09
C ASP A 175 13.01 -19.98 -13.10
N ILE A 176 11.90 -19.39 -12.62
CA ILE A 176 10.95 -18.70 -13.50
C ILE A 176 11.47 -17.32 -13.85
N THR A 177 11.68 -17.08 -15.15
CA THR A 177 12.10 -15.79 -15.70
C THR A 177 10.93 -14.85 -15.99
N ASP A 178 9.80 -15.38 -16.48
CA ASP A 178 8.59 -14.60 -16.75
C ASP A 178 7.72 -14.48 -15.47
N PRO A 179 7.59 -13.29 -14.87
CA PRO A 179 6.82 -13.10 -13.65
C PRO A 179 5.32 -13.43 -13.82
N LYS A 180 4.78 -13.44 -15.06
CA LYS A 180 3.37 -13.82 -15.32
C LYS A 180 3.07 -15.29 -15.02
N ARG A 181 4.11 -16.14 -14.96
CA ARG A 181 3.98 -17.56 -14.61
C ARG A 181 3.92 -17.80 -13.10
N ILE A 182 4.25 -16.80 -12.28
CA ILE A 182 4.21 -16.90 -10.82
C ILE A 182 2.75 -16.84 -10.36
N LYS A 183 2.19 -18.02 -10.08
CA LYS A 183 0.78 -18.21 -9.67
C LYS A 183 0.69 -19.07 -8.41
N LYS A 184 -0.52 -19.28 -7.91
CA LYS A 184 -0.76 -20.17 -6.76
C LYS A 184 -0.24 -21.58 -7.08
N CYS A 185 0.72 -22.06 -6.31
CA CYS A 185 1.23 -23.43 -6.41
C CYS A 185 0.55 -24.37 -5.39
N GLY A 186 0.72 -25.69 -5.58
CA GLY A 186 0.16 -26.73 -4.72
C GLY A 186 0.92 -26.99 -3.41
N CYS A 187 2.01 -26.28 -3.14
CA CYS A 187 2.72 -26.41 -1.87
C CYS A 187 1.79 -26.07 -0.70
N LYS A 188 1.88 -26.84 0.39
CA LYS A 188 1.09 -26.59 1.61
C LYS A 188 1.39 -25.18 2.12
N ARG A 189 0.35 -24.33 2.15
CA ARG A 189 0.40 -22.96 2.68
C ARG A 189 -0.68 -22.80 3.75
N ARG A 190 -0.40 -22.01 4.79
CA ARG A 190 -1.46 -21.55 5.72
C ARG A 190 -2.16 -20.34 5.09
N GLN A 191 -3.49 -20.35 5.07
CA GLN A 191 -4.29 -19.27 4.47
C GLN A 191 -4.35 -18.07 5.42
N TRP A 192 -4.09 -16.87 4.90
CA TRP A 192 -4.29 -15.60 5.60
C TRP A 192 -5.45 -14.82 4.95
N PRO A 193 -6.32 -14.16 5.73
CA PRO A 193 -7.40 -13.35 5.16
C PRO A 193 -6.81 -12.18 4.38
N VAL A 194 -7.32 -11.93 3.17
CA VAL A 194 -6.94 -10.75 2.35
C VAL A 194 -7.53 -9.51 3.02
N VAL A 195 -6.70 -8.68 3.63
CA VAL A 195 -7.14 -7.37 4.15
C VAL A 195 -7.05 -6.36 3.01
N ARG A 196 -8.21 -5.96 2.47
CA ARG A 196 -8.29 -4.79 1.59
C ARG A 196 -8.15 -3.53 2.43
N ILE A 197 -6.95 -2.98 2.53
CA ILE A 197 -6.81 -1.57 2.91
C ILE A 197 -7.27 -0.76 1.70
N LEU A 198 -8.47 -0.19 1.80
CA LEU A 198 -8.95 0.86 0.88
C LEU A 198 -8.04 2.08 1.07
N ILE A 199 -6.91 2.10 0.36
CA ILE A 199 -6.43 3.35 -0.22
C ILE A 199 -7.59 3.83 -1.10
N LEU A 200 -8.00 5.08 -1.00
CA LEU A 200 -9.16 5.68 -1.67
C LEU A 200 -9.14 5.46 -3.19
N THR A 201 -9.47 4.26 -3.65
CA THR A 201 -9.80 4.00 -5.03
C THR A 201 -11.27 4.35 -5.16
N ALA A 202 -11.55 5.57 -5.65
CA ALA A 202 -12.87 5.95 -6.11
C ALA A 202 -13.31 5.00 -7.21
N SER A 203 -14.02 3.93 -6.87
CA SER A 203 -14.63 3.02 -7.83
C SER A 203 -15.70 3.81 -8.59
N THR A 204 -15.34 4.38 -9.74
CA THR A 204 -16.31 4.76 -10.76
C THR A 204 -16.85 3.45 -11.32
N THR A 205 -18.00 3.03 -10.78
CA THR A 205 -18.93 2.14 -11.48
C THR A 205 -19.24 2.76 -12.83
N ARG A 206 -18.70 2.16 -13.90
CA ARG A 206 -19.22 2.35 -15.25
C ARG A 206 -20.62 1.72 -15.28
N GLN A 207 -21.64 2.55 -15.41
CA GLN A 207 -22.84 2.22 -16.17
C GLN A 207 -22.63 2.70 -17.60
#